data_AF-A0A850Z6D7-F1
#
_entry.id   AF-A0A850Z6D7-F1
#
_cell.length_a   1.000
_cell.length_b   1.000
_cell.length_c   1.000
_cell.angle_alpha   90.00
_cell.angle_beta   90.00
_cell.angle_gamma   90.00
#
_symmetry.space_group_name_H-M   'P 1'
#
loop_
_entity.id
_entity.type
_entity.pdbx_description
1 polymer ?
#
loop_
_entity_poly.entity_id
_entity_poly.type
_entity_poly.pdbx_seq_one_letter_code
_entity_poly.pdbx_strand_id
1 'polypeptide(L)'
;KLCEGILNILDKDTKTSCQVACLEALRILSRDKKVLVPVTTKRNMQILMKLAKLDTVEDPLERVSEFPVIVEALKCLCNIIFNSSLVDDIKCFDLRLLFLLSLLHTDIRAQLRQELQGVQVLTQALESSLSVRWTEEYKAAEDRERPPLSLQETDCAIEALKALFNVTLD
;
A
#
# COMPACT_ATOMS: atom_id res chain seq x y z
N LYS A 1 -20.99 0.78 -12.09
CA LYS A 1 -21.18 1.71 -13.23
C LYS A 1 -20.13 2.82 -13.29
N LEU A 2 -20.11 3.80 -12.36
CA LEU A 2 -19.11 4.88 -12.42
C LEU A 2 -17.67 4.39 -12.22
N CYS A 3 -17.39 3.66 -11.13
CA CYS A 3 -16.05 3.13 -10.85
C CYS A 3 -15.53 2.19 -11.96
N GLU A 4 -16.40 1.33 -12.50
CA GLU A 4 -16.05 0.46 -13.64
C GLU A 4 -15.74 1.28 -14.90
N GLY A 5 -16.49 2.36 -15.16
CA GLY A 5 -16.21 3.29 -16.25
C GLY A 5 -14.84 3.94 -16.11
N ILE A 6 -14.49 4.38 -14.90
CA ILE A 6 -13.17 4.96 -14.60
C ILE A 6 -12.06 3.90 -14.77
N LEU A 7 -12.24 2.69 -14.24
CA LEU A 7 -11.27 1.60 -14.36
C LEU A 7 -11.05 1.18 -15.83
N ASN A 8 -12.11 1.17 -16.65
CA ASN A 8 -11.99 0.92 -18.08
C ASN A 8 -11.23 2.03 -18.85
N ILE A 9 -11.26 3.27 -18.33
CA ILE A 9 -10.45 4.37 -18.89
C ILE A 9 -8.99 4.19 -18.46
N LEU A 10 -8.75 3.81 -17.20
CA LEU A 10 -7.42 3.57 -16.64
C LEU A 10 -6.70 2.35 -17.25
N ASP A 11 -7.45 1.34 -17.71
CA ASP A 11 -6.91 0.17 -18.42
C ASP A 11 -6.44 0.52 -19.86
N LYS A 12 -6.87 1.67 -20.39
CA LYS A 12 -6.47 2.15 -21.71
C LYS A 12 -5.27 3.10 -21.60
N ASP A 13 -4.43 3.06 -22.64
CA ASP A 13 -3.33 4.01 -22.77
C ASP A 13 -3.92 5.41 -23.01
N THR A 14 -3.88 6.25 -21.98
CA THR A 14 -4.49 7.58 -21.93
C THR A 14 -3.49 8.59 -21.38
N LYS A 15 -3.77 9.88 -21.58
CA LYS A 15 -2.88 10.95 -21.08
C LYS A 15 -2.72 10.86 -19.56
N THR A 16 -1.51 11.12 -19.06
CA THR A 16 -1.16 11.17 -17.63
C THR A 16 -2.11 12.05 -16.82
N SER A 17 -2.51 13.22 -17.33
CA SER A 17 -3.47 14.10 -16.65
C SER A 17 -4.86 13.47 -16.48
N CYS A 18 -5.29 12.66 -17.45
CA CYS A 18 -6.55 11.91 -17.39
C CYS A 18 -6.46 10.79 -16.35
N GLN A 19 -5.35 10.05 -16.36
CA GLN A 19 -5.11 8.98 -15.39
C GLN A 19 -5.12 9.50 -13.96
N VAL A 20 -4.43 10.61 -13.67
CA VAL A 20 -4.43 11.23 -12.34
C VAL A 20 -5.85 11.63 -11.92
N ALA A 21 -6.59 12.34 -12.77
CA ALA A 21 -7.97 12.75 -12.45
C ALA A 21 -8.90 11.54 -12.22
N CYS A 22 -8.73 10.48 -12.99
CA CYS A 22 -9.45 9.22 -12.80
C CYS A 22 -9.11 8.55 -11.46
N LEU A 23 -7.84 8.53 -11.08
CA LEU A 23 -7.37 7.96 -9.81
C LEU A 23 -7.83 8.79 -8.61
N GLU A 24 -7.84 10.12 -8.71
CA GLU A 24 -8.42 11.02 -7.69
C GLU A 24 -9.92 10.75 -7.50
N ALA A 25 -10.67 10.65 -8.60
CA ALA A 25 -12.10 10.33 -8.53
C ALA A 25 -12.33 8.96 -7.87
N LEU A 26 -11.56 7.94 -8.24
CA LEU A 26 -11.61 6.62 -7.58
C LEU A 26 -11.25 6.69 -6.10
N ARG A 27 -10.24 7.48 -5.72
CA ARG A 27 -9.81 7.68 -4.32
C ARG A 27 -10.88 8.35 -3.46
N ILE A 28 -11.66 9.26 -4.03
CA ILE A 28 -12.80 9.89 -3.35
C ILE A 28 -13.93 8.86 -3.19
N LEU A 29 -14.26 8.14 -4.26
CA LEU A 29 -15.33 7.14 -4.27
C LEU A 29 -15.01 5.94 -3.37
N SER A 30 -13.74 5.59 -3.21
CA SER A 30 -13.30 4.49 -2.35
C SER A 30 -13.45 4.76 -0.85
N ARG A 31 -13.94 5.94 -0.44
CA ARG A 31 -14.35 6.20 0.94
C ARG A 31 -15.72 5.60 1.27
N ASP A 32 -16.54 5.29 0.27
CA ASP A 32 -17.83 4.63 0.46
C ASP A 32 -17.70 3.12 0.26
N LYS A 33 -17.83 2.37 1.36
CA LYS A 33 -17.75 0.89 1.38
C LYS A 33 -18.74 0.21 0.42
N LYS A 34 -19.90 0.83 0.14
CA LYS A 34 -20.91 0.25 -0.77
C LYS A 34 -20.51 0.37 -2.24
N VAL A 35 -19.61 1.30 -2.56
CA VAL A 35 -19.16 1.61 -3.93
C VAL A 35 -17.87 0.87 -4.29
N LEU A 36 -17.19 0.28 -3.30
CA LEU A 36 -15.91 -0.40 -3.40
C LEU A 36 -15.97 -1.82 -3.99
N VAL A 37 -17.08 -2.55 -3.79
CA VAL A 37 -17.24 -3.95 -4.27
C VAL A 37 -16.86 -4.15 -5.74
N PRO A 38 -17.28 -3.30 -6.70
CA PRO A 38 -16.84 -3.44 -8.10
C PRO A 38 -15.37 -3.08 -8.33
N VAL A 39 -14.73 -2.30 -7.45
CA VAL A 39 -13.31 -1.92 -7.55
C VAL A 39 -12.41 -3.04 -7.05
N THR A 40 -12.84 -3.79 -6.05
CA THR A 40 -12.04 -4.82 -5.37
C THR A 40 -11.95 -6.16 -6.14
N THR A 41 -12.32 -6.20 -7.42
CA THR A 41 -12.17 -7.41 -8.24
C THR A 41 -10.70 -7.62 -8.60
N LYS A 42 -10.26 -8.88 -8.79
CA LYS A 42 -8.88 -9.22 -9.15
C LYS A 42 -8.37 -8.44 -10.36
N ARG A 43 -9.17 -8.35 -11.42
CA ARG A 43 -8.85 -7.59 -12.65
C ARG A 43 -8.60 -6.11 -12.34
N ASN A 44 -9.48 -5.50 -11.56
CA ASN A 44 -9.42 -4.07 -11.28
C ASN A 44 -8.25 -3.70 -10.36
N MET A 45 -7.96 -4.58 -9.40
CA MET A 45 -6.76 -4.45 -8.57
C MET A 45 -5.48 -4.58 -9.41
N GLN A 46 -5.43 -5.48 -10.40
CA GLN A 46 -4.28 -5.59 -11.32
C GLN A 46 -4.03 -4.30 -12.12
N ILE A 47 -5.08 -3.63 -12.59
CA ILE A 47 -4.95 -2.33 -13.29
C ILE A 47 -4.28 -1.31 -12.36
N LEU A 48 -4.75 -1.20 -11.12
CA LEU A 48 -4.21 -0.25 -10.13
C LEU A 48 -2.75 -0.61 -9.75
N MET A 49 -2.44 -1.90 -9.58
CA MET A 49 -1.07 -2.36 -9.28
C MET A 49 -0.11 -2.09 -10.44
N LYS A 50 -0.56 -2.24 -11.68
CA LYS A 50 0.22 -1.89 -12.87
C LYS A 50 0.51 -0.39 -12.94
N LEU A 51 -0.48 0.46 -12.69
CA LEU A 51 -0.31 1.92 -12.66
C LEU A 51 0.59 2.39 -11.52
N ALA A 52 0.57 1.66 -10.41
CA ALA A 52 1.47 1.86 -9.29
C ALA A 52 2.86 1.22 -9.47
N LYS A 53 3.13 0.58 -10.62
CA LYS A 53 4.39 -0.12 -10.95
C LYS A 53 4.78 -1.23 -9.95
N LEU A 54 3.78 -1.94 -9.44
CA LEU A 54 3.96 -3.02 -8.46
C LEU A 54 3.95 -4.42 -9.09
N ASP A 55 3.48 -4.53 -10.34
CA ASP A 55 3.33 -5.80 -11.08
C ASP A 55 4.53 -6.07 -12.01
N THR A 56 5.54 -5.18 -12.03
CA THR A 56 6.64 -5.24 -13.00
C THR A 56 7.94 -5.71 -12.36
N VAL A 57 8.58 -6.70 -12.99
CA VAL A 57 9.98 -7.12 -12.77
C VAL A 57 10.97 -6.12 -13.42
N GLU A 58 10.46 -5.03 -14.00
CA GLU A 58 11.22 -4.06 -14.78
C GLU A 58 11.68 -2.85 -13.94
N ASP A 59 12.77 -2.24 -14.42
CA ASP A 59 13.63 -1.26 -13.78
C ASP A 59 12.85 -0.05 -13.19
N PRO A 60 13.02 0.30 -11.89
CA PRO A 60 12.29 1.38 -11.21
C PRO A 60 12.44 2.79 -11.79
N LEU A 61 13.26 2.98 -12.83
CA LEU A 61 13.77 4.28 -13.27
C LEU A 61 13.16 4.81 -14.57
N GLU A 62 12.25 4.10 -15.23
CA GLU A 62 11.71 4.58 -16.50
C GLU A 62 10.52 5.56 -16.31
N ARG A 63 10.88 6.85 -16.43
CA ARG A 63 10.07 8.04 -16.76
C ARG A 63 9.50 8.84 -15.59
N VAL A 64 10.17 9.95 -15.29
CA VAL A 64 9.74 11.05 -14.40
C VAL A 64 8.30 11.51 -14.65
N SER A 65 7.82 11.41 -15.90
CA SER A 65 6.45 11.80 -16.28
C SER A 65 5.34 10.92 -15.70
N GLU A 66 5.67 9.71 -15.22
CA GLU A 66 4.69 8.75 -14.68
C GLU A 66 4.52 8.84 -13.17
N PHE A 67 5.41 9.56 -12.48
CA PHE A 67 5.37 9.75 -11.03
C PHE A 67 4.02 10.24 -10.48
N PRO A 68 3.34 11.24 -11.10
CA PRO A 68 2.04 11.68 -10.61
C PRO A 68 0.98 10.57 -10.64
N VAL A 69 1.00 9.72 -11.68
CA VAL A 69 0.08 8.59 -11.83
C VAL A 69 0.40 7.52 -10.81
N ILE A 70 1.69 7.20 -10.64
CA ILE A 70 2.16 6.24 -9.65
C ILE A 70 1.70 6.67 -8.26
N VAL A 71 2.04 7.89 -7.83
CA VAL A 71 1.67 8.42 -6.50
C VAL A 71 0.16 8.41 -6.28
N GLU A 72 -0.63 8.80 -7.27
CA GLU A 72 -2.09 8.82 -7.12
C GLU A 72 -2.71 7.40 -7.13
N ALA A 73 -2.16 6.47 -7.91
CA ALA A 73 -2.56 5.06 -7.90
C ALA A 73 -2.27 4.43 -6.53
N LEU A 74 -1.12 4.75 -5.96
CA LEU A 74 -0.69 4.31 -4.64
C LEU A 74 -1.62 4.82 -3.53
N LYS A 75 -1.99 6.11 -3.53
CA LYS A 75 -2.98 6.66 -2.60
C LYS A 75 -4.36 6.02 -2.76
N CYS A 76 -4.76 5.77 -4.02
CA CYS A 76 -6.04 5.13 -4.32
C CYS A 76 -6.08 3.70 -3.78
N LEU A 77 -5.03 2.91 -4.01
CA LEU A 77 -4.84 1.56 -3.48
C LEU A 77 -4.90 1.55 -1.95
N CYS A 78 -4.15 2.43 -1.28
CA CYS A 78 -4.17 2.54 0.19
C CYS A 78 -5.59 2.78 0.72
N ASN A 79 -6.36 3.67 0.11
CA ASN A 79 -7.75 3.93 0.51
C ASN A 79 -8.67 2.72 0.27
N ILE A 80 -8.53 2.04 -0.85
CA ILE A 80 -9.32 0.85 -1.19
C ILE A 80 -9.06 -0.26 -0.17
N ILE A 81 -7.79 -0.50 0.14
CA ILE A 81 -7.35 -1.52 1.09
C ILE A 81 -7.85 -1.18 2.50
N PHE A 82 -7.64 0.04 2.96
CA PHE A 82 -8.10 0.49 4.28
C PHE A 82 -9.62 0.34 4.46
N ASN A 83 -10.40 0.59 3.41
CA ASN A 83 -11.86 0.54 3.48
C ASN A 83 -12.46 -0.83 3.14
N SER A 84 -11.70 -1.75 2.54
CA SER A 84 -12.14 -3.09 2.21
C SER A 84 -11.63 -4.11 3.24
N SER A 85 -12.49 -5.03 3.68
CA SER A 85 -12.11 -6.12 4.58
C SER A 85 -11.34 -7.25 3.87
N LEU A 86 -10.57 -6.94 2.82
CA LEU A 86 -9.74 -7.89 2.07
C LEU A 86 -8.42 -8.09 2.81
N VAL A 87 -8.51 -8.85 3.89
CA VAL A 87 -7.46 -9.08 4.88
C VAL A 87 -6.87 -10.47 4.61
N ASP A 88 -5.68 -10.53 4.01
CA ASP A 88 -4.52 -11.33 4.45
C ASP A 88 -3.41 -11.41 3.38
N ASP A 89 -3.75 -11.61 2.10
CA ASP A 89 -2.74 -11.67 1.01
C ASP A 89 -2.12 -10.31 0.67
N ILE A 90 -2.80 -9.21 1.01
CA ILE A 90 -2.42 -7.84 0.62
C ILE A 90 -1.47 -7.19 1.64
N LYS A 91 -1.41 -7.70 2.89
CA LYS A 91 -0.62 -7.11 3.99
C LYS A 91 0.88 -7.01 3.69
N CYS A 92 1.44 -7.97 2.95
CA CYS A 92 2.86 -7.93 2.56
C CYS A 92 3.13 -6.91 1.45
N PHE A 93 2.14 -6.74 0.56
CA PHE A 93 2.20 -5.82 -0.56
C PHE A 93 2.10 -4.38 -0.09
N ASP A 94 1.28 -4.13 0.94
CA ASP A 94 1.08 -2.84 1.61
C ASP A 94 2.38 -2.24 2.18
N LEU A 95 3.27 -3.08 2.72
CA LEU A 95 4.52 -2.63 3.34
C LEU A 95 5.58 -2.26 2.31
N ARG A 96 5.66 -3.04 1.22
CA ARG A 96 6.53 -2.74 0.08
C ARG A 96 6.08 -1.48 -0.65
N LEU A 97 4.77 -1.22 -0.67
CA LEU A 97 4.15 0.01 -1.17
C LEU A 97 4.56 1.25 -0.37
N LEU A 98 4.43 1.16 0.95
CA LEU A 98 4.80 2.21 1.90
C LEU A 98 6.31 2.46 1.90
N PHE A 99 7.11 1.41 1.74
CA PHE A 99 8.55 1.50 1.55
C PHE A 99 8.92 2.24 0.25
N LEU A 100 8.35 1.86 -0.89
CA LEU A 100 8.64 2.50 -2.18
C LEU A 100 8.21 3.98 -2.19
N LEU A 101 7.03 4.30 -1.63
CA LEU A 101 6.53 5.66 -1.48
C LEU A 101 7.42 6.55 -0.60
N SER A 102 7.93 6.00 0.52
CA SER A 102 8.82 6.74 1.43
C SER A 102 10.23 6.92 0.88
N LEU A 103 10.70 6.01 0.02
CA LEU A 103 11.98 6.16 -0.70
C LEU A 103 11.94 7.28 -1.76
N LEU A 104 10.81 7.46 -2.44
CA LEU A 104 10.74 8.29 -3.65
C LEU A 104 10.44 9.78 -3.39
N HIS A 105 9.80 10.16 -2.28
CA HIS A 105 9.46 11.58 -2.01
C HIS A 105 9.52 11.95 -0.52
N THR A 106 10.35 12.95 -0.18
CA THR A 106 10.44 13.60 1.14
C THR A 106 9.08 14.09 1.66
N ASP A 107 8.25 14.66 0.78
CA ASP A 107 6.95 15.22 1.16
C ASP A 107 5.94 14.12 1.56
N ILE A 108 6.04 12.97 0.90
CA ILE A 108 5.23 11.78 1.24
C ILE A 108 5.70 11.20 2.57
N ARG A 109 7.01 11.19 2.86
CA ARG A 109 7.51 10.80 4.20
C ARG A 109 6.91 11.66 5.31
N ALA A 110 6.91 12.98 5.12
CA ALA A 110 6.35 13.91 6.09
C ALA A 110 4.84 13.72 6.29
N GLN A 111 4.07 13.60 5.21
CA GLN A 111 2.62 13.32 5.28
C GLN A 111 2.33 11.96 5.91
N LEU A 112 3.11 10.92 5.57
CA LEU A 112 2.92 9.60 6.14
C LEU A 112 3.18 9.59 7.66
N ARG A 113 4.21 10.32 8.09
CA ARG A 113 4.60 10.46 9.50
C ARG A 113 3.57 11.24 10.31
N GLN A 114 3.05 12.36 9.77
CA GLN A 114 2.21 13.28 10.53
C GLN A 114 0.70 13.11 10.29
N GLU A 115 0.25 12.92 9.06
CA GLU A 115 -1.19 12.91 8.72
C GLU A 115 -1.81 11.51 8.78
N LEU A 116 -1.02 10.46 8.54
CA LEU A 116 -1.53 9.09 8.39
C LEU A 116 -1.19 8.15 9.56
N GLN A 117 -0.60 8.67 10.65
CA GLN A 117 -0.10 7.85 11.76
C GLN A 117 0.78 6.69 11.28
N GLY A 118 1.56 6.90 10.21
CA GLY A 118 2.23 5.84 9.46
C GLY A 118 3.16 5.00 10.31
N VAL A 119 3.83 5.60 11.31
CA VAL A 119 4.65 4.87 12.28
C VAL A 119 3.81 3.86 13.06
N GLN A 120 2.67 4.26 13.60
CA GLN A 120 1.80 3.38 14.38
C GLN A 120 1.24 2.23 13.53
N VAL A 121 0.81 2.52 12.31
CA VAL A 121 0.30 1.51 11.37
C VAL A 121 1.39 0.51 10.96
N LEU A 122 2.59 1.00 10.64
CA LEU A 122 3.72 0.15 10.27
C LEU A 122 4.21 -0.70 11.44
N THR A 123 4.23 -0.15 12.66
CA THR A 123 4.54 -0.91 13.89
C THR A 123 3.51 -2.02 14.11
N GLN A 124 2.22 -1.72 13.95
CA GLN A 124 1.17 -2.73 14.13
C GLN A 124 1.22 -3.83 13.05
N ALA A 125 1.59 -3.47 11.81
CA ALA A 125 1.81 -4.43 10.74
C ALA A 125 3.02 -5.34 11.02
N LEU A 126 4.13 -4.76 11.50
CA LEU A 126 5.31 -5.51 11.92
C LEU A 126 4.98 -6.48 13.07
N GLU A 127 4.25 -6.00 14.08
CA GLU A 127 3.78 -6.82 15.19
C GLU A 127 2.90 -7.97 14.71
N SER A 128 2.02 -7.73 13.74
CA SER A 128 1.19 -8.78 13.15
C SER A 128 2.03 -9.80 12.36
N SER A 129 3.00 -9.36 11.56
CA SER A 129 3.89 -10.26 10.78
C SER A 129 4.77 -11.11 11.68
N LEU A 130 5.21 -10.55 12.80
CA LEU A 130 5.96 -11.25 13.83
C LEU A 130 5.04 -11.96 14.84
N SER A 131 3.72 -11.86 14.69
CA SER A 131 2.67 -12.28 15.65
C SER A 131 3.05 -12.02 17.11
N VAL A 132 3.53 -10.81 17.40
CA VAL A 132 3.96 -10.38 18.73
C VAL A 132 2.75 -10.31 19.64
N ARG A 133 2.88 -10.90 20.83
CA ARG A 133 1.90 -10.75 21.92
C ARG A 133 2.54 -9.96 23.04
N TRP A 134 2.07 -8.75 23.30
CA TRP A 134 2.60 -7.93 24.39
C TRP A 134 2.02 -8.37 25.75
N THR A 135 2.88 -8.47 26.76
CA THR A 135 2.51 -8.82 28.13
C THR A 135 2.61 -7.62 29.07
N GLU A 136 3.62 -6.77 28.84
CA GLU A 136 3.85 -5.50 29.55
C GLU A 136 4.41 -4.49 28.53
N GLU A 137 4.53 -3.22 28.92
CA GLU A 137 5.16 -2.20 28.10
C GLU A 137 6.59 -2.64 27.74
N TYR A 138 6.90 -2.71 26.45
CA TYR A 138 8.18 -3.20 25.92
C TYR A 138 8.53 -4.67 26.21
N LYS A 139 7.56 -5.51 26.61
CA LYS A 139 7.79 -6.93 26.90
C LYS A 139 6.86 -7.84 26.12
N ALA A 140 7.43 -8.54 25.13
CA ALA A 140 6.73 -9.55 24.36
C ALA A 140 6.67 -10.89 25.13
N ALA A 141 5.57 -11.63 24.95
CA ALA A 141 5.42 -13.00 25.44
C ALA A 141 6.46 -13.90 24.74
N GLU A 142 7.23 -14.64 25.53
CA GLU A 142 8.05 -15.73 25.00
C GLU A 142 7.14 -16.91 24.66
N ASP A 143 7.13 -17.31 23.40
CA ASP A 143 6.48 -18.52 22.94
C ASP A 143 7.55 -19.51 22.45
N ARG A 144 8.04 -20.34 23.38
CA ARG A 144 9.17 -21.26 23.13
C ARG A 144 8.81 -22.43 22.23
N GLU A 145 7.52 -22.70 22.02
CA GLU A 145 7.04 -23.76 21.12
C GLU A 145 6.67 -23.22 19.73
N ARG A 146 6.83 -21.93 19.50
CA ARG A 146 6.49 -21.33 18.21
C ARG A 146 7.46 -21.81 17.12
N PRO A 147 6.96 -22.26 15.96
CA PRO A 147 7.82 -22.53 14.82
C PRO A 147 8.54 -21.26 14.35
N PRO A 148 9.72 -21.39 13.71
CA PRO A 148 10.37 -20.26 13.05
C PRO A 148 9.42 -19.57 12.07
N LEU A 149 9.60 -18.27 11.87
CA LEU A 149 8.85 -17.52 10.87
C LEU A 149 9.00 -18.18 9.49
N SER A 150 7.90 -18.27 8.76
CA SER A 150 7.92 -18.65 7.36
C SER A 150 8.66 -17.61 6.52
N LEU A 151 9.04 -17.99 5.30
CA LEU A 151 9.69 -17.08 4.35
C LEU A 151 8.80 -15.85 4.07
N GLN A 152 7.50 -16.07 3.89
CA GLN A 152 6.54 -15.00 3.64
C GLN A 152 6.43 -14.03 4.83
N GLU A 153 6.30 -14.54 6.06
CA GLU A 153 6.25 -13.68 7.26
C GLU A 153 7.54 -12.89 7.45
N THR A 154 8.69 -13.51 7.16
CA THR A 154 10.00 -12.88 7.21
C THR A 154 10.11 -11.76 6.18
N ASP A 155 9.71 -11.99 4.94
CA ASP A 155 9.71 -10.99 3.89
C ASP A 155 8.81 -9.80 4.26
N CYS A 156 7.61 -10.05 4.79
CA CYS A 156 6.74 -8.96 5.22
C CYS A 156 7.35 -8.16 6.40
N ALA A 157 7.94 -8.84 7.38
CA ALA A 157 8.59 -8.17 8.51
C ALA A 157 9.76 -7.30 8.06
N ILE A 158 10.57 -7.78 7.11
CA ILE A 158 11.67 -7.02 6.51
C ILE A 158 11.15 -5.77 5.80
N GLU A 159 10.09 -5.89 5.00
CA GLU A 159 9.50 -4.73 4.32
C GLU A 159 8.90 -3.71 5.30
N ALA A 160 8.26 -4.16 6.39
CA ALA A 160 7.80 -3.26 7.45
C ALA A 160 8.95 -2.52 8.14
N LEU A 161 10.05 -3.22 8.45
CA LEU A 161 11.24 -2.62 9.05
C LEU A 161 11.87 -1.58 8.13
N LYS A 162 11.97 -1.87 6.83
CA LYS A 162 12.47 -0.92 5.83
C LYS A 162 11.58 0.33 5.73
N ALA A 163 10.26 0.16 5.73
CA ALA A 163 9.32 1.28 5.72
C ALA A 163 9.41 2.12 7.00
N LEU A 164 9.48 1.47 8.18
CA LEU A 164 9.66 2.15 9.46
C LEU A 164 10.95 2.97 9.50
N PHE A 165 12.06 2.38 9.04
CA PHE A 165 13.35 3.05 8.94
C PHE A 165 13.23 4.32 8.09
N ASN A 166 12.64 4.24 6.90
CA ASN A 166 12.50 5.39 6.01
C ASN A 166 11.60 6.50 6.56
N VAL A 167 10.56 6.17 7.34
CA VAL A 167 9.62 7.15 7.91
C VAL A 167 10.16 7.78 9.19
N THR A 168 11.16 7.16 9.82
CA THR A 168 11.75 7.61 11.09
C THR A 168 13.12 8.26 10.95
N LEU A 169 13.86 8.00 9.87
CA LEU A 169 15.06 8.75 9.52
C LEU A 169 14.70 9.97 8.66
N ASP A 170 15.04 11.15 9.17
CA ASP A 170 15.09 12.40 8.41
C ASP A 170 16.42 12.52 7.64
#